data_AF-A0A1Q8YAU7-F1
#
_entry.id   AF-A0A1Q8YAU7-F1
#
_cell.length_a   1.000
_cell.length_b   1.000
_cell.length_c   1.000
_cell.angle_alpha   90.00
_cell.angle_beta   90.00
_cell.angle_gamma   90.00
#
_symmetry.space_group_name_H-M   'P 1'
#
loop_
_entity.id
_entity.type
_entity.pdbx_description
1 polymer ?
#
loop_
_entity_poly.entity_id
_entity_poly.type
_entity_poly.pdbx_seq_one_letter_code
_entity_poly.pdbx_strand_id
1 'polypeptide(L)' 'MNPTAETLSAQAVRLPPDERMALVERILDSLDEPDASLNALWAKEADDRLAAYRSGEIRALALSDVIAKYQVTNKPA' A
#
# COMPACT_ATOMS: atom_id res chain seq x y z
N MET A 1 2.64 -16.00 -19.01
CA MET A 1 2.95 -14.55 -19.07
C MET A 1 3.51 -14.23 -20.47
N ASN A 2 3.83 -12.98 -20.81
CA ASN A 2 4.63 -12.70 -22.01
C ASN A 2 6.01 -13.42 -21.87
N PRO A 3 6.55 -14.08 -22.91
CA PRO A 3 7.84 -14.80 -22.83
C PRO A 3 9.00 -13.96 -22.29
N THR A 4 8.99 -12.66 -22.57
CA THR A 4 9.97 -11.69 -22.05
C THR A 4 9.84 -11.54 -20.54
N ALA A 5 8.63 -11.42 -20.02
CA ALA A 5 8.37 -11.28 -18.59
C ALA A 5 8.76 -12.55 -17.82
N GLU A 6 8.57 -13.74 -18.39
CA GLU A 6 9.04 -14.99 -17.77
C GLU A 6 10.56 -15.08 -17.73
N THR A 7 11.24 -14.68 -18.81
CA THR A 7 12.71 -14.65 -18.87
C THR A 7 13.28 -13.67 -17.85
N LEU A 8 12.74 -12.46 -17.76
CA LEU A 8 13.17 -11.45 -16.80
C LEU A 8 12.94 -11.90 -15.35
N SER A 9 11.79 -12.52 -15.07
CA SER A 9 11.50 -13.10 -13.75
C SER A 9 12.50 -14.19 -13.36
N ALA A 10 12.78 -15.12 -14.28
CA ALA A 10 13.75 -16.19 -14.06
C ALA A 10 15.20 -15.68 -13.84
N GLN A 11 15.55 -14.53 -14.42
CA GLN A 11 16.82 -13.85 -14.17
C GLN A 11 16.81 -13.12 -12.83
N ALA A 12 15.75 -12.37 -12.51
CA ALA A 12 15.62 -11.58 -11.30
C ALA A 12 15.71 -12.43 -10.03
N VAL A 13 15.12 -13.63 -10.02
CA VAL A 13 15.18 -14.52 -8.84
C VAL A 13 16.60 -15.02 -8.53
N ARG A 14 17.52 -15.00 -9.51
CA ARG A 14 18.92 -15.41 -9.35
C ARG A 14 19.84 -14.31 -8.81
N LEU A 15 19.36 -13.07 -8.73
CA LEU A 15 20.13 -11.96 -8.18
C LEU A 15 20.37 -12.15 -6.68
N PRO A 16 21.48 -11.59 -6.15
CA PRO A 16 21.67 -11.40 -4.72
C PRO A 16 20.47 -10.71 -4.07
N PRO A 17 20.17 -10.96 -2.77
CA PRO A 17 18.97 -10.44 -2.13
C PRO A 17 18.80 -8.91 -2.19
N ASP A 18 19.90 -8.17 -2.06
CA ASP A 18 19.96 -6.71 -2.14
C ASP A 18 19.68 -6.19 -3.55
N GLU A 19 20.33 -6.75 -4.58
CA GLU A 19 20.07 -6.41 -5.98
C GLU A 19 18.64 -6.76 -6.40
N ARG A 20 18.13 -7.90 -5.93
CA ARG A 20 16.75 -8.31 -6.19
C ARG A 20 15.76 -7.33 -5.56
N MET A 21 16.02 -6.84 -4.35
CA MET A 21 15.17 -5.83 -3.71
C MET A 21 15.18 -4.53 -4.51
N ALA A 22 16.36 -4.03 -4.87
CA ALA A 22 16.49 -2.81 -5.68
C ALA A 22 15.76 -2.93 -7.03
N LEU A 23 15.77 -4.11 -7.68
CA LEU A 23 15.01 -4.34 -8.91
C LEU A 23 13.49 -4.31 -8.67
N VAL A 24 13.02 -4.92 -7.58
CA VAL A 24 11.59 -4.89 -7.22
C VAL A 24 11.13 -3.45 -6.98
N GLU A 25 11.87 -2.65 -6.23
CA GLU A 25 11.56 -1.24 -5.98
C GLU A 25 11.44 -0.47 -7.30
N ARG A 26 12.42 -0.58 -8.20
CA ARG A 26 12.38 0.12 -9.49
C ARG A 26 11.19 -0.29 -10.37
N ILE A 27 10.78 -1.55 -10.31
CA ILE A 27 9.58 -2.02 -11.04
C ILE A 27 8.32 -1.43 -10.39
N LEU A 28 8.21 -1.46 -9.06
CA LEU A 28 7.07 -0.86 -8.34
C LEU A 28 6.97 0.65 -8.63
N ASP A 29 8.08 1.38 -8.60
CA ASP A 29 8.13 2.80 -8.94
C ASP A 29 7.66 3.07 -10.37
N SER A 30 7.94 2.15 -11.31
CA SER A 30 7.45 2.29 -12.69
C SER A 30 5.95 2.02 -12.85
N LEU A 31 5.31 1.40 -11.85
CA LEU A 31 3.87 1.17 -11.82
C LEU A 31 3.12 2.27 -11.07
N ASP A 32 3.83 3.02 -10.21
CA ASP A 32 3.28 4.15 -9.45
C ASP A 32 3.34 5.44 -10.29
N GLU A 33 2.69 5.43 -11.45
CA GLU A 33 2.58 6.63 -12.29
C GLU A 33 1.67 7.68 -11.61
N PRO A 34 2.18 8.90 -11.34
CA PRO A 34 1.37 9.92 -10.69
C PRO A 34 0.21 10.36 -11.58
N ASP A 35 -1.02 10.05 -11.16
CA ASP A 35 -2.23 10.55 -11.80
C ASP A 35 -2.78 11.76 -11.02
N ALA A 36 -2.56 12.96 -11.56
CA ALA A 36 -3.02 14.20 -10.95
C ALA A 36 -4.55 14.28 -10.82
N SER A 37 -5.30 13.64 -11.73
CA SER A 37 -6.76 13.60 -11.68
C SER A 37 -7.25 12.70 -10.55
N LEU A 38 -6.61 11.54 -10.39
CA LEU A 38 -6.88 10.63 -9.28
C LEU A 38 -6.52 11.29 -7.95
N ASN A 39 -5.35 11.93 -7.85
CA ASN A 39 -4.93 12.66 -6.66
C ASN A 39 -5.93 13.75 -6.26
N ALA A 40 -6.50 14.48 -7.21
CA ALA A 40 -7.53 15.48 -6.93
C ALA A 40 -8.82 14.86 -6.37
N LEU A 41 -9.24 13.69 -6.88
CA LEU A 41 -10.38 12.95 -6.35
C LEU A 41 -10.13 12.44 -4.92
N TRP A 42 -8.92 11.92 -4.64
CA TRP A 42 -8.53 11.50 -3.29
C TRP A 42 -8.48 12.66 -2.30
N ALA A 43 -7.93 13.81 -2.71
CA ALA A 43 -7.91 15.01 -1.87
C ALA A 43 -9.33 15.46 -1.52
N LYS A 44 -10.23 15.51 -2.51
CA LYS A 44 -11.63 15.83 -2.29
C LYS A 44 -12.30 14.85 -1.31
N GLU A 45 -12.12 13.55 -1.51
CA GLU A 45 -12.72 12.54 -0.62
C GLU A 45 -12.19 12.66 0.81
N ALA A 46 -10.90 12.95 0.99
CA ALA A 46 -10.30 13.15 2.30
C ALA A 46 -10.91 14.37 3.01
N ASP A 47 -11.07 15.48 2.30
CA ASP A 47 -11.69 16.71 2.82
C ASP A 47 -13.17 16.48 3.17
N ASP A 48 -13.93 15.82 2.30
CA ASP A 48 -15.34 15.51 2.51
C ASP A 48 -15.52 14.60 3.76
N ARG A 49 -14.68 13.57 3.93
CA ARG A 49 -14.71 12.69 5.12
C ARG A 49 -14.33 13.45 6.40
N LEU A 50 -13.35 14.34 6.34
CA LEU A 50 -12.96 15.14 7.49
C LEU A 50 -14.08 16.11 7.90
N ALA A 51 -14.76 16.71 6.93
CA ALA A 51 -15.91 17.57 7.17
C ALA A 51 -17.06 16.80 7.83
N ALA A 52 -17.44 15.65 7.29
CA ALA A 52 -18.48 14.78 7.85
C ALA A 52 -18.15 14.29 9.27
N TYR A 53 -16.87 14.03 9.56
CA TYR A 53 -16.45 13.66 10.91
C TYR A 53 -16.61 14.85 11.88
N ARG A 54 -16.18 16.05 11.46
CA ARG A 54 -16.29 17.27 12.27
C ARG A 54 -17.73 17.71 12.49
N SER A 55 -18.63 17.48 11.53
CA SER A 55 -20.07 17.74 11.68
C SER A 55 -20.81 16.67 12.50
N GLY A 56 -20.17 15.51 12.74
CA GLY A 56 -20.75 14.39 13.47
C GLY A 56 -21.61 13.46 12.61
N GLU A 57 -21.65 13.67 11.29
CA GLU A 57 -22.33 12.78 10.33
C GLU A 57 -21.69 11.39 10.28
N ILE A 58 -20.37 11.30 10.47
CA ILE A 58 -19.65 10.03 10.62
C ILE A 58 -18.92 9.95 11.96
N ARG A 59 -18.79 8.73 12.49
CA ARG A 59 -18.07 8.45 13.73
C ARG A 59 -16.68 7.89 13.44
N ALA A 60 -15.71 8.28 14.24
CA ALA A 60 -14.39 7.67 14.26
C ALA A 60 -14.33 6.53 15.30
N LEU A 61 -13.40 5.60 15.10
CA LEU A 61 -13.02 4.60 16.10
C LEU A 61 -11.75 5.07 16.81
N ALA A 62 -11.61 4.73 18.09
CA ALA A 62 -10.36 4.98 18.78
C ALA A 62 -9.26 4.09 18.17
N LEU A 63 -8.06 4.66 18.00
CA LEU A 63 -6.93 3.92 17.44
C LEU A 63 -6.62 2.66 18.27
N SER A 64 -6.78 2.72 19.59
CA SER A 64 -6.65 1.57 20.48
C SER A 64 -7.52 0.39 20.07
N ASP A 65 -8.77 0.66 19.68
CA ASP A 65 -9.75 -0.37 19.34
C ASP A 65 -9.41 -1.04 18.02
N VAL A 66 -8.89 -0.25 17.06
CA VAL A 66 -8.38 -0.77 15.78
C VAL A 66 -7.16 -1.65 16.00
N ILE A 67 -6.18 -1.18 16.79
CA ILE A 67 -4.95 -1.92 17.08
C ILE A 67 -5.27 -3.23 17.81
N ALA A 68 -6.16 -3.21 18.79
CA ALA A 68 -6.54 -4.38 19.58
C ALA A 68 -7.00 -5.56 18.69
N LYS A 69 -7.67 -5.30 17.56
CA LYS A 69 -8.09 -6.33 16.60
C LYS A 69 -6.92 -7.11 15.99
N TYR A 70 -5.75 -6.49 15.86
CA TYR A 70 -4.59 -7.06 15.16
C TYR A 70 -3.45 -7.44 16.12
N GLN A 71 -3.64 -7.25 17.43
CA GLN A 71 -2.72 -7.82 18.41
C GLN A 71 -2.87 -9.34 18.40
N VAL A 72 -2.04 -10.00 17.60
CA VAL A 72 -1.80 -11.44 17.71
C VAL A 72 -1.23 -11.66 19.10
N THR A 73 -2.01 -12.26 20.00
CA THR A 73 -1.48 -12.79 21.24
C THR A 73 -0.46 -13.86 20.88
N ASN A 74 0.83 -13.52 20.93
CA ASN A 74 1.90 -14.51 20.97
C ASN A 74 1.69 -15.35 22.23
N LYS A 75 0.92 -16.42 22.11
CA LYS A 75 0.86 -17.49 23.09
C LYS A 75 2.17 -18.27 22.93
N PRO A 76 3.09 -18.27 23.91
CA PRO A 76 4.29 -19.07 23.80
C PRO A 76 3.90 -20.55 23.71
N ALA A 77 4.63 -21.27 22.85
CA ALA A 77 4.52 -22.72 22.67
C ALA A 77 4.80 -23.48 23.98
#